data_AF-A0A1Q7LB46-F1
#
_entry.id   AF-A0A1Q7LB46-F1
#
_cell.length_a   1.000
_cell.length_b   1.000
_cell.length_c   1.000
_cell.angle_alpha   90.00
_cell.angle_beta   90.00
_cell.angle_gamma   90.00
#
_symmetry.space_group_name_H-M   'P 1'
#
loop_
_entity.id
_entity.type
_entity.pdbx_description
1 polymer ?
#
loop_
_entity_poly.entity_id
_entity_poly.type
_entity_poly.pdbx_seq_one_letter_code
_entity_poly.pdbx_strand_id
1 'polypeptide(L)' 'MVSNPQSENEESNFVEFRRKVRSAEVLSSAMERLLRSLHFTGRVSVVVQNGRVLKSGYEEGYFRQPAAT' A
#
# COMPACT_ATOMS: atom_id res chain seq x y z
N MET A 1 33.46 13.09 -20.88
CA MET A 1 32.12 12.48 -20.85
C MET A 1 31.34 13.21 -19.77
N VAL A 2 30.35 14.01 -20.14
CA VAL A 2 29.51 14.72 -19.16
C VAL A 2 28.41 13.77 -18.75
N SER A 3 28.42 13.28 -17.50
CA SER A 3 27.28 12.57 -16.95
C SER A 3 26.12 13.55 -16.86
N ASN A 4 24.97 13.16 -17.42
CA ASN A 4 23.77 13.99 -17.40
C ASN A 4 23.20 13.94 -15.96
N PRO A 5 23.12 15.04 -15.21
CA PRO A 5 22.63 15.01 -13.82
C PRO A 5 21.17 14.50 -13.71
N GLN A 6 20.40 14.53 -14.79
CA GLN A 6 19.09 13.90 -14.86
C GLN A 6 19.14 12.37 -14.80
N SER A 7 20.15 11.70 -15.39
CA SER A 7 20.23 10.23 -15.36
C SER A 7 20.59 9.71 -13.97
N GLU A 8 21.41 10.45 -13.22
CA GLU A 8 21.73 10.14 -11.82
C GLU A 8 20.49 10.30 -10.91
N ASN A 9 19.65 11.30 -11.19
CA ASN A 9 18.38 11.49 -10.50
C ASN A 9 17.36 10.39 -10.83
N GLU A 10 17.28 9.93 -12.08
CA GLU A 10 16.39 8.82 -12.47
C GLU A 10 16.80 7.51 -11.80
N GLU A 11 18.10 7.22 -11.74
CA GLU A 11 18.62 6.03 -11.06
C GLU A 11 18.34 6.08 -9.55
N SER A 12 18.59 7.23 -8.91
CA SER A 12 18.25 7.46 -7.50
C SER A 12 16.76 7.29 -7.22
N ASN A 13 15.90 7.87 -8.07
CA ASN A 13 14.45 7.75 -7.96
C ASN A 13 13.98 6.30 -8.12
N PHE A 14 14.59 5.53 -9.03
CA PHE A 14 14.27 4.12 -9.22
C PHE A 14 14.68 3.25 -8.04
N VAL A 15 15.86 3.51 -7.46
CA VAL A 15 16.33 2.84 -6.23
C VAL A 15 15.40 3.15 -5.06
N GLU A 16 14.99 4.41 -4.90
CA GLU A 16 14.06 4.82 -3.85
C GLU A 16 12.67 4.18 -4.05
N PHE A 17 12.17 4.16 -5.28
CA PHE A 17 10.92 3.48 -5.64
C PHE A 17 10.99 1.99 -5.30
N ARG A 18 12.06 1.30 -5.69
CA ARG A 18 12.27 -0.12 -5.38
C ARG A 18 12.32 -0.36 -3.87
N ARG A 19 12.97 0.53 -3.10
CA ARG A 19 12.99 0.48 -1.63
C ARG A 19 11.55 0.57 -1.09
N LYS A 20 10.79 1.57 -1.52
CA LYS A 20 9.39 1.80 -1.10
C LYS A 20 8.46 0.66 -1.48
N VAL A 21 8.66 0.02 -2.64
CA VAL A 21 7.89 -1.17 -3.04
C VAL A 21 8.22 -2.34 -2.11
N ARG A 22 9.50 -2.57 -1.81
CA ARG A 22 9.94 -3.66 -0.91
C ARG A 22 9.41 -3.48 0.51
N SER A 23 9.35 -2.25 1.02
CA SER A 23 8.81 -1.94 2.35
C SER A 23 7.28 -1.75 2.38
N ALA A 24 6.60 -1.99 1.25
CA ALA A 24 5.17 -1.75 1.07
C ALA A 24 4.71 -0.29 1.33
N GLU A 25 5.64 0.67 1.35
CA GLU A 25 5.38 2.11 1.56
C GLU A 25 4.58 2.74 0.41
N VAL A 26 4.67 2.22 -0.83
CA VAL A 26 3.98 2.81 -1.99
C VAL A 26 2.45 2.71 -1.88
N LEU A 27 1.95 1.60 -1.33
CA LEU A 27 0.51 1.33 -1.21
C LEU A 27 -0.06 1.76 0.14
N SER A 28 0.78 2.11 1.11
CA SER A 28 0.35 2.25 2.51
C SER A 28 -0.41 3.55 2.77
N SER A 29 0.11 4.72 2.39
CA SER A 29 -0.44 5.98 2.91
C SER A 29 -1.84 6.34 2.36
N ALA A 30 -2.11 6.10 1.07
CA ALA A 30 -3.43 6.36 0.49
C ALA A 30 -4.48 5.35 0.98
N MET A 31 -4.09 4.07 1.06
CA MET A 31 -4.94 3.01 1.59
C MET A 31 -5.26 3.23 3.07
N GLU A 32 -4.26 3.61 3.87
CA GLU A 32 -4.43 3.88 5.30
C GLU A 32 -5.39 5.05 5.56
N ARG A 33 -5.28 6.14 4.79
CA ARG A 33 -6.24 7.26 4.86
C ARG A 33 -7.66 6.83 4.52
N LEU A 34 -7.82 6.05 3.44
CA LEU A 34 -9.12 5.54 3.01
C LEU A 34 -9.73 4.63 4.09
N LEU A 35 -8.99 3.63 4.57
CA LEU A 35 -9.45 2.69 5.60
C LEU A 35 -9.84 3.41 6.89
N ARG A 36 -9.07 4.43 7.31
CA ARG A 36 -9.46 5.29 8.44
C ARG A 36 -10.77 6.04 8.18
N SER A 37 -10.94 6.63 6.99
CA SER A 37 -12.18 7.37 6.67
C SER A 37 -13.43 6.49 6.65
N LEU A 38 -13.26 5.21 6.32
CA LEU A 38 -14.34 4.22 6.31
C LEU A 38 -14.59 3.60 7.69
N HIS A 39 -13.86 4.02 8.73
CA HIS A 39 -13.88 3.39 10.05
C HIS A 39 -13.64 1.88 9.99
N PHE A 40 -12.77 1.45 9.06
CA PHE A 40 -12.52 0.04 8.84
C PHE A 40 -11.73 -0.56 10.01
N THR A 41 -12.31 -1.57 10.66
CA THR A 41 -11.74 -2.27 11.84
C THR A 41 -11.20 -3.66 11.52
N GLY A 42 -11.19 -4.05 10.24
CA GLY A 42 -10.89 -5.40 9.80
C GLY A 42 -9.47 -5.62 9.29
N ARG A 43 -9.28 -6.68 8.51
CA ARG A 43 -8.03 -6.99 7.81
C ARG A 43 -8.21 -6.88 6.30
N VAL A 44 -7.28 -6.20 5.62
CA VAL A 44 -7.19 -6.17 4.15
C VAL A 44 -5.90 -6.87 3.73
N SER A 45 -6.01 -7.82 2.80
CA SER A 45 -4.85 -8.47 2.16
C SER A 45 -4.85 -8.16 0.67
N VAL A 46 -3.79 -7.52 0.19
CA VAL A 46 -3.58 -7.24 -1.24
C VAL A 46 -2.30 -7.92 -1.69
N VAL A 47 -2.41 -8.76 -2.72
CA VAL A 47 -1.25 -9.40 -3.36
C VAL A 47 -1.05 -8.75 -4.73
N VAL A 48 0.12 -8.16 -4.95
CA VAL A 48 0.52 -7.56 -6.22
C VAL A 48 1.70 -8.34 -6.81
N GLN A 49 1.58 -8.74 -8.07
CA GLN A 49 2.66 -9.36 -8.83
C GLN A 49 2.75 -8.71 -10.21
N ASN A 50 3.96 -8.32 -10.63
CA ASN A 50 4.19 -7.65 -11.93
C ASN A 50 3.29 -6.42 -12.16
N GLY A 51 3.06 -5.63 -11.11
CA GLY A 51 2.21 -4.43 -11.18
C GLY A 51 0.70 -4.71 -11.26
N ARG A 52 0.27 -5.98 -11.17
CA ARG A 52 -1.14 -6.39 -11.20
C ARG A 52 -1.59 -6.92 -9.85
N VAL A 53 -2.82 -6.60 -9.47
CA VAL A 53 -3.48 -7.20 -8.30
C VAL A 53 -3.89 -8.62 -8.66
N LEU A 54 -3.42 -9.60 -7.91
CA LEU A 54 -3.77 -11.01 -8.10
C LEU A 54 -4.84 -11.49 -7.12
N LYS A 55 -4.83 -10.94 -5.90
CA LYS A 55 -5.80 -11.29 -4.85
C LYS A 55 -6.07 -10.09 -3.97
N SER A 56 -7.35 -9.84 -3.73
CA SER A 56 -7.84 -8.92 -2.70
C SER A 56 -8.72 -9.71 -1.74
N GLY A 57 -8.36 -9.73 -0.45
CA GLY A 57 -9.15 -10.30 0.63
C GLY A 57 -9.54 -9.24 1.63
N TYR A 58 -10.77 -9.31 2.14
CA TYR A 58 -11.34 -8.37 3.08
C TYR A 58 -12.07 -9.14 4.18
N GLU A 59 -11.69 -8.91 5.43
CA GLU A 59 -12.36 -9.44 6.61
C GLU A 59 -12.77 -8.27 7.50
N GLU A 60 -14.07 -8.00 7.66
CA GLU A 60 -14.54 -7.04 8.67
C GLU A 60 -14.48 -7.68 10.06
N GLY A 61 -13.68 -7.09 10.94
CA GLY A 61 -13.77 -7.34 12.37
C GLY A 61 -14.98 -6.60 12.94
N TYR A 62 -16.17 -7.17 12.82
CA TYR A 62 -17.34 -6.77 13.61
C TYR A 62 -17.99 -8.04 14.19
N PHE A 63 -17.49 -8.50 15.34
CA PHE A 63 -18.43 -8.99 16.33
C PHE A 63 -19.37 -7.82 16.61
N ARG A 64 -20.52 -7.76 15.93
CA ARG A 64 -21.65 -7.02 16.44
C ARG A 64 -21.90 -7.63 17.81
N GLN A 65 -21.57 -6.92 18.89
CA GLN A 65 -22.27 -7.19 20.14
C GLN A 65 -23.76 -7.05 19.79
N PRO A 66 -24.60 -8.08 20.00
CA PRO A 66 -26.02 -7.88 19.99
C PRO A 66 -26.30 -6.77 21.01
N ALA A 67 -27.08 -5.77 20.60
CA ALA A 67 -27.55 -4.74 21.51
C ALA A 67 -28.11 -5.40 22.76
N ALA A 68 -27.70 -4.90 23.93
CA ALA A 68 -28.20 -5.34 25.22
C ALA A 68 -29.73 -5.47 25.18
N THR A 69 -30.25 -6.64 25.57
CA THR A 69 -31.66 -6.83 25.88
C THR A 69 -31.83 -6.76 27.38
#